data_AF-A0A7L0WZK7-F1
#
_entry.id   AF-A0A7L0WZK7-F1
#
_cell.length_a   1.000
_cell.length_b   1.000
_cell.length_c   1.000
_cell.angle_alpha   90.00
_cell.angle_beta   90.00
_cell.angle_gamma   90.00
#
_symmetry.space_group_name_H-M   'P 1'
#
loop_
_entity.id
_entity.type
_entity.pdbx_description
1 polymer ?
#
loop_
_entity_poly.entity_id
_entity_poly.type
_entity_poly.pdbx_seq_one_letter_code
_entity_poly.pdbx_strand_id
1 'polypeptide(L)'
;GPDSPALENLPEKEDAAGLQQLGDAVDGHLADMLQQLTAVNSVKPSERAAARQEEAEDPACIPIFWVSKWVDYSDKYGLGYQLCDNSVGVLFNDSTRLIMYNDGDSLQYIEQNSTESYFTVRSYPSALNKKITLLKYFRNYMSEHLLKAGANITPREGDELARLPYLCTWFRTRSAIVLHLSNGTVQINFFQDHTKVILCPLMAAVTYIDEKRDFRTYKLSLIEEHGCGKELASRLRYARTMVEKLLSSKSGSARVKSS
;
A
#
# COMPACT_ATOMS: atom_id res chain seq x y z
N GLY A 1 -28.95 33.36 -38.70
CA GLY A 1 -27.60 33.11 -38.18
C GLY A 1 -27.74 32.93 -36.69
N PRO A 2 -27.48 31.74 -36.15
CA PRO A 2 -27.63 31.50 -34.73
C PRO A 2 -26.27 31.30 -34.04
N ASP A 3 -26.09 32.08 -32.98
CA ASP A 3 -25.54 31.73 -31.66
C ASP A 3 -24.57 30.55 -31.55
N SER A 4 -23.30 30.89 -31.33
CA SER A 4 -22.32 30.01 -30.68
C SER A 4 -22.48 30.12 -29.15
N PRO A 5 -22.60 29.03 -28.39
CA PRO A 5 -22.36 29.07 -26.96
C PRO A 5 -20.84 29.02 -26.69
N ALA A 6 -20.41 29.87 -25.76
CA ALA A 6 -19.05 29.92 -25.25
C ALA A 6 -18.63 28.58 -24.64
N LEU A 7 -17.46 28.09 -25.05
CA LEU A 7 -16.73 27.04 -24.35
C LEU A 7 -16.23 27.63 -23.02
N GLU A 8 -16.93 27.31 -21.93
CA GLU A 8 -16.39 27.49 -20.58
C GLU A 8 -15.17 26.57 -20.42
N ASN A 9 -13.98 27.19 -20.41
CA ASN A 9 -12.74 26.55 -20.00
C ASN A 9 -12.69 26.47 -18.47
N LEU A 10 -12.63 25.24 -17.93
CA LEU A 10 -11.68 24.70 -16.92
C LEU A 10 -12.32 23.61 -16.03
N PRO A 11 -11.57 22.52 -15.76
CA PRO A 11 -11.07 22.29 -14.40
C PRO A 11 -9.59 21.83 -14.33
N GLU A 12 -8.81 22.01 -15.40
CA GLU A 12 -7.42 21.48 -15.46
C GLU A 12 -6.49 21.99 -14.33
N LYS A 13 -6.77 23.18 -13.78
CA LYS A 13 -5.91 23.82 -12.77
C LYS A 13 -6.17 23.33 -11.34
N GLU A 14 -7.39 22.92 -11.02
CA GLU A 14 -7.74 22.36 -9.70
C GLU A 14 -7.31 20.89 -9.60
N ASP A 15 -7.50 20.12 -10.67
CA ASP A 15 -7.07 18.72 -10.75
C ASP A 15 -5.55 18.59 -10.63
N ALA A 16 -4.78 19.45 -11.32
CA ALA A 16 -3.32 19.45 -11.22
C ALA A 16 -2.81 19.76 -9.80
N ALA A 17 -3.49 20.65 -9.06
CA ALA A 17 -3.14 20.99 -7.68
C ALA A 17 -3.43 19.85 -6.71
N GLY A 18 -4.56 19.14 -6.86
CA GLY A 18 -4.90 17.97 -6.06
C GLY A 18 -3.94 16.78 -6.29
N LEU A 19 -3.50 16.58 -7.52
CA LEU A 19 -2.54 15.53 -7.89
C LEU A 19 -1.14 15.78 -7.34
N GLN A 20 -0.67 17.04 -7.37
CA GLN A 20 0.59 17.44 -6.75
C GLN A 20 0.55 17.25 -5.23
N GLN A 21 -0.55 17.64 -4.58
CA GLN A 21 -0.75 17.45 -3.14
C GLN A 21 -0.74 15.97 -2.72
N LEU A 22 -1.32 15.06 -3.51
CA LEU A 22 -1.32 13.62 -3.19
C LEU A 22 0.10 13.01 -3.31
N GLY A 23 0.86 13.40 -4.33
CA GLY A 23 2.26 13.00 -4.48
C GLY A 23 3.13 13.47 -3.32
N ASP A 24 2.99 14.75 -2.95
CA ASP A 24 3.73 15.38 -1.86
C ASP A 24 3.35 14.78 -0.49
N ALA A 25 2.07 14.47 -0.26
CA ALA A 25 1.60 13.81 0.96
C ALA A 25 2.17 12.40 1.12
N VAL A 26 2.18 11.59 0.05
CA VAL A 26 2.76 10.24 0.09
C VAL A 26 4.26 10.26 0.41
N ASP A 27 4.99 11.26 -0.08
CA ASP A 27 6.41 11.41 0.21
C ASP A 27 6.66 11.92 1.64
N GLY A 28 5.82 12.83 2.13
CA GLY A 28 5.79 13.22 3.54
C GLY A 28 5.58 12.02 4.47
N HIS A 29 4.61 11.15 4.15
CA HIS A 29 4.32 9.96 4.93
C HIS A 29 5.49 8.96 5.02
N LEU A 30 6.29 8.81 3.95
CA LEU A 30 7.47 7.96 3.99
C LEU A 30 8.59 8.56 4.87
N ALA A 31 8.76 9.87 4.84
CA ALA A 31 9.72 10.56 5.72
C ALA A 31 9.32 10.42 7.19
N ASP A 32 8.03 10.61 7.50
CA ASP A 32 7.47 10.40 8.84
C ASP A 32 7.66 8.95 9.30
N MET A 33 7.36 7.98 8.43
CA MET A 33 7.58 6.55 8.73
C MET A 33 9.07 6.26 9.03
N LEU A 34 10.00 6.84 8.27
CA LEU A 34 11.43 6.66 8.50
C LEU A 34 11.86 7.24 9.85
N GLN A 35 11.32 8.41 10.23
CA GLN A 35 11.57 9.02 11.53
C GLN A 35 11.04 8.14 12.67
N GLN A 36 9.79 7.69 12.58
CA GLN A 36 9.15 6.81 13.55
C GLN A 36 9.94 5.49 13.72
N LEU A 37 10.33 4.86 12.61
CA LEU A 37 11.16 3.64 12.63
C LEU A 37 12.56 3.89 13.19
N THR A 38 13.13 5.08 12.96
CA THR A 38 14.44 5.43 13.52
C THR A 38 14.35 5.62 15.04
N ALA A 39 13.31 6.30 15.53
CA ALA A 39 13.05 6.48 16.96
C ALA A 39 12.91 5.14 17.68
N VAL A 40 11.98 4.28 17.23
CA VAL A 40 11.76 2.96 17.85
C VAL A 40 12.98 2.05 17.79
N ASN A 41 13.77 2.07 16.71
CA ASN A 41 14.98 1.25 16.63
C ASN A 41 16.12 1.77 17.53
N SER A 42 16.17 3.08 17.80
CA SER A 42 17.22 3.72 18.61
C SER A 42 17.19 3.32 20.08
N VAL A 43 15.99 3.07 20.63
CA VAL A 43 15.81 2.64 22.03
C VAL A 43 16.06 1.15 22.25
N LYS A 44 16.39 0.40 21.19
CA LYS A 44 16.69 -1.03 21.21
C LYS A 44 15.63 -1.84 21.98
N PRO A 45 14.38 -1.90 21.47
CA PRO A 45 13.22 -2.37 22.23
C PRO A 45 13.31 -3.83 22.68
N SER A 46 14.15 -4.65 22.02
CA SER A 46 14.39 -6.05 22.40
C SER A 46 15.47 -6.25 23.46
N GLU A 47 16.17 -5.20 23.89
CA GLU A 47 17.22 -5.25 24.93
C GLU A 47 16.69 -4.82 26.31
N ARG A 48 15.39 -4.51 26.43
CA ARG A 48 14.77 -4.21 27.72
C ARG A 48 14.73 -5.43 28.63
N ALA A 49 15.11 -5.24 29.89
CA ALA A 49 15.14 -6.29 30.90
C ALA A 49 13.75 -6.93 31.16
N ALA A 50 12.68 -6.15 31.03
CA ALA A 50 11.29 -6.60 31.18
C ALA A 50 10.45 -6.10 29.99
N ALA A 51 10.68 -6.66 28.80
CA ALA A 51 9.85 -6.35 27.64
C ALA A 51 8.41 -6.86 27.86
N ARG A 52 7.43 -5.96 27.70
CA ARG A 52 5.99 -6.25 27.82
C ARG A 52 5.30 -5.85 26.53
N GLN A 53 5.44 -6.70 25.51
CA GLN A 53 4.98 -6.37 24.15
C GLN A 53 3.45 -6.21 24.08
N GLU A 54 2.72 -6.92 24.93
CA GLU A 54 1.26 -6.89 25.02
C GLU A 54 0.74 -5.51 25.43
N GLU A 55 1.48 -4.78 26.26
CA GLU A 55 1.14 -3.41 26.68
C GLU A 55 1.25 -2.40 25.53
N ALA A 56 1.93 -2.78 24.44
CA ALA A 56 2.03 -1.96 23.24
C ALA A 56 0.93 -2.20 22.22
N GLU A 57 0.05 -3.19 22.44
CA GLU A 57 -1.06 -3.48 21.53
C GLU A 57 -2.09 -2.35 21.53
N ASP A 58 -2.49 -1.92 20.34
CA ASP A 58 -3.56 -0.93 20.15
C ASP A 58 -4.51 -1.40 19.03
N PRO A 59 -5.61 -2.08 19.38
CA PRO A 59 -6.62 -2.52 18.41
C PRO A 59 -7.30 -1.37 17.66
N ALA A 60 -7.31 -0.15 18.19
CA ALA A 60 -7.86 1.01 17.47
C ALA A 60 -7.01 1.39 16.25
N CYS A 61 -5.72 1.01 16.25
CA CYS A 61 -4.79 1.25 15.16
C CYS A 61 -4.76 0.16 14.08
N ILE A 62 -5.63 -0.86 14.14
CA ILE A 62 -5.71 -1.89 13.09
C ILE A 62 -5.85 -1.22 11.71
N PRO A 63 -5.01 -1.60 10.73
CA PRO A 63 -5.04 -0.98 9.40
C PRO A 63 -6.35 -1.31 8.69
N ILE A 64 -6.93 -0.30 8.03
CA ILE A 64 -8.16 -0.47 7.23
C ILE A 64 -7.89 -1.38 6.02
N PHE A 65 -6.78 -1.12 5.31
CA PHE A 65 -6.40 -1.85 4.11
C PHE A 65 -5.00 -2.46 4.24
N TRP A 66 -4.86 -3.70 3.79
CA TRP A 66 -3.58 -4.37 3.55
C TRP A 66 -3.67 -5.28 2.32
N VAL A 67 -2.52 -5.58 1.72
CA VAL A 67 -2.43 -6.53 0.62
C VAL A 67 -2.56 -7.94 1.17
N SER A 68 -3.66 -8.61 0.82
CA SER A 68 -3.99 -9.94 1.29
C SER A 68 -3.42 -11.05 0.38
N LYS A 69 -3.27 -10.78 -0.92
CA LYS A 69 -2.68 -11.66 -1.93
C LYS A 69 -1.94 -10.85 -3.00
N TRP A 70 -0.97 -11.44 -3.66
CA TRP A 70 -0.24 -10.82 -4.76
C TRP A 70 0.32 -11.86 -5.74
N VAL A 71 0.50 -11.46 -6.99
CA VAL A 71 1.10 -12.24 -8.08
C VAL A 71 2.07 -11.35 -8.83
N ASP A 72 3.33 -11.76 -8.86
CA ASP A 72 4.36 -11.11 -9.67
C ASP A 72 4.37 -11.70 -11.07
N TYR A 73 3.89 -10.90 -12.04
CA TYR A 73 4.02 -11.19 -13.46
C TYR A 73 4.64 -10.01 -14.20
N SER A 74 5.65 -9.39 -13.57
CA SER A 74 6.32 -8.18 -14.06
C SER A 74 7.24 -8.40 -15.25
N ASP A 75 7.58 -9.64 -15.58
CA ASP A 75 8.29 -10.00 -16.82
C ASP A 75 7.47 -9.62 -18.07
N LYS A 76 6.13 -9.62 -17.97
CA LYS A 76 5.23 -9.30 -19.10
C LYS A 76 4.28 -8.14 -18.84
N TYR A 77 3.65 -8.07 -17.67
CA TYR A 77 2.48 -7.21 -17.46
C TYR A 77 2.60 -6.30 -16.25
N GLY A 78 2.98 -6.83 -15.09
CA GLY A 78 3.04 -6.08 -13.84
C GLY A 78 2.74 -6.92 -12.60
N LEU A 79 2.44 -6.24 -11.50
CA LEU A 79 2.09 -6.86 -10.22
C LEU A 79 0.58 -6.80 -10.00
N GLY A 80 -0.07 -7.97 -9.94
CA GLY A 80 -1.46 -8.09 -9.48
C GLY A 80 -1.52 -8.26 -7.97
N TYR A 81 -2.52 -7.66 -7.32
CA TYR A 81 -2.72 -7.74 -5.88
C TYR A 81 -4.20 -7.72 -5.51
N GLN A 82 -4.53 -8.32 -4.38
CA GLN A 82 -5.86 -8.26 -3.76
C GLN A 82 -5.73 -7.61 -2.38
N LEU A 83 -6.62 -6.68 -2.05
CA LEU A 83 -6.68 -6.07 -0.72
C LEU A 83 -7.53 -6.93 0.23
N CYS A 84 -7.57 -6.57 1.51
CA CYS A 84 -8.32 -7.31 2.53
C CYS A 84 -9.84 -7.23 2.35
N ASP A 85 -10.36 -6.20 1.70
CA ASP A 85 -11.79 -6.00 1.37
C ASP A 85 -12.26 -6.78 0.12
N ASN A 86 -11.35 -7.53 -0.50
CA ASN A 86 -11.52 -8.29 -1.76
C ASN A 86 -11.54 -7.47 -3.04
N SER A 87 -11.28 -6.17 -3.00
CA SER A 87 -10.92 -5.42 -4.20
C SER A 87 -9.60 -5.95 -4.79
N VAL A 88 -9.42 -5.78 -6.09
CA VAL A 88 -8.26 -6.29 -6.84
C VAL A 88 -7.67 -5.16 -7.64
N GLY A 89 -6.33 -5.03 -7.61
CA GLY A 89 -5.62 -4.05 -8.41
C GLY A 89 -4.46 -4.66 -9.18
N VAL A 90 -4.04 -3.97 -10.23
CA VAL A 90 -2.80 -4.26 -10.97
C VAL A 90 -2.01 -2.97 -11.10
N LEU A 91 -0.72 -3.01 -10.74
CA LEU A 91 0.26 -2.01 -11.14
C LEU A 91 1.01 -2.54 -12.36
N PHE A 92 0.72 -1.96 -13.52
CA PHE A 92 1.31 -2.38 -14.79
C PHE A 92 2.73 -1.85 -14.95
N ASN A 93 3.52 -2.50 -15.81
CA ASN A 93 4.89 -2.11 -16.15
C ASN A 93 4.99 -0.70 -16.77
N ASP A 94 3.91 -0.24 -17.40
CA ASP A 94 3.78 1.13 -17.92
C ASP A 94 3.44 2.14 -16.81
N SER A 95 3.62 1.81 -15.54
CA SER A 95 3.37 2.67 -14.38
C SER A 95 1.92 3.20 -14.27
N THR A 96 0.96 2.53 -14.91
CA THR A 96 -0.47 2.79 -14.70
C THR A 96 -1.07 1.78 -13.72
N ARG A 97 -2.18 2.11 -13.09
CA ARG A 97 -2.93 1.19 -12.23
C ARG A 97 -4.35 1.00 -12.73
N LEU A 98 -4.88 -0.20 -12.52
CA LEU A 98 -6.30 -0.47 -12.68
C LEU A 98 -6.78 -1.24 -11.45
N ILE A 99 -7.85 -0.75 -10.82
CA ILE A 99 -8.47 -1.33 -9.65
C ILE A 99 -9.90 -1.73 -10.00
N MET A 100 -10.34 -2.89 -9.52
CA MET A 100 -11.72 -3.34 -9.49
C MET A 100 -12.15 -3.42 -8.04
N TYR A 101 -13.25 -2.75 -7.70
CA TYR A 101 -13.83 -2.75 -6.37
C TYR A 101 -14.44 -4.12 -6.04
N ASN A 102 -14.79 -4.33 -4.77
CA ASN A 102 -15.31 -5.61 -4.30
C ASN A 102 -16.70 -5.98 -4.86
N ASP A 103 -17.43 -5.02 -5.43
CA ASP A 103 -18.67 -5.24 -6.20
C ASP A 103 -18.44 -6.01 -7.51
N GLY A 104 -17.18 -6.08 -7.97
CA GLY A 104 -16.78 -6.76 -9.19
C GLY A 104 -17.17 -6.05 -10.49
N ASP A 105 -17.66 -4.81 -10.42
CA ASP A 105 -18.09 -4.01 -11.57
C ASP A 105 -17.43 -2.63 -11.60
N SER A 106 -17.32 -1.93 -10.47
CA SER A 106 -16.73 -0.59 -10.43
C SER A 106 -15.22 -0.65 -10.67
N LEU A 107 -14.73 0.21 -11.57
CA LEU A 107 -13.33 0.28 -11.99
C LEU A 107 -12.75 1.68 -11.75
N GLN A 108 -11.50 1.73 -11.30
CA GLN A 108 -10.71 2.95 -11.23
C GLN A 108 -9.40 2.75 -11.98
N TYR A 109 -9.16 3.59 -12.97
CA TYR A 109 -7.91 3.63 -13.74
C TYR A 109 -7.09 4.85 -13.30
N ILE A 110 -5.81 4.64 -13.01
CA ILE A 110 -4.89 5.68 -12.60
C ILE A 110 -3.71 5.72 -13.58
N GLU A 111 -3.51 6.87 -14.22
CA GLU A 111 -2.43 7.10 -15.16
C GLU A 111 -1.08 7.35 -14.48
N GLN A 112 -0.01 7.48 -15.27
CA GLN A 112 1.34 7.72 -14.74
C GLN A 112 1.46 9.08 -14.03
N ASN A 113 0.72 10.08 -14.50
CA ASN A 113 0.61 11.41 -13.91
C ASN A 113 -0.36 11.46 -12.72
N SER A 114 -0.85 10.29 -12.28
CA SER A 114 -1.85 10.13 -11.21
C SER A 114 -3.26 10.60 -11.57
N THR A 115 -3.55 11.02 -12.81
CA THR A 115 -4.92 11.31 -13.25
C THR A 115 -5.79 10.06 -13.09
N GLU A 116 -6.94 10.23 -12.47
CA GLU A 116 -7.86 9.14 -12.17
C GLU A 116 -9.10 9.21 -13.07
N SER A 117 -9.57 8.04 -13.48
CA SER A 117 -10.80 7.89 -14.25
C SER A 117 -11.61 6.71 -13.73
N TYR A 118 -12.92 6.87 -13.71
CA TYR A 118 -13.85 5.90 -13.15
C TYR A 118 -14.71 5.29 -14.25
N PHE A 119 -14.82 3.97 -14.24
CA PHE A 119 -15.54 3.19 -15.25
C PHE A 119 -16.30 2.05 -14.58
N THR A 120 -17.01 1.25 -15.38
CA THR A 120 -17.52 -0.05 -14.94
C THR A 120 -17.02 -1.16 -15.87
N VAL A 121 -17.11 -2.42 -15.46
CA VAL A 121 -16.78 -3.57 -16.33
C VAL A 121 -17.72 -3.64 -17.54
N ARG A 122 -18.89 -2.98 -17.47
CA ARG A 122 -19.85 -2.88 -18.57
C ARG A 122 -19.61 -1.69 -19.50
N SER A 123 -18.98 -0.62 -19.01
CA SER A 123 -18.81 0.63 -19.74
C SER A 123 -17.43 1.24 -19.47
N TYR A 124 -16.52 1.04 -20.42
CA TYR A 124 -15.16 1.56 -20.39
C TYR A 124 -14.60 1.77 -21.82
N PRO A 125 -13.60 2.65 -22.01
CA PRO A 125 -12.99 2.87 -23.32
C PRO A 125 -12.31 1.61 -23.88
N SER A 126 -12.49 1.31 -25.17
CA SER A 126 -11.93 0.11 -25.81
C SER A 126 -10.40 -0.04 -25.67
N ALA A 127 -9.68 1.07 -25.48
CA ALA A 127 -8.25 1.09 -25.17
C ALA A 127 -7.88 0.29 -23.90
N LEU A 128 -8.79 0.15 -22.93
CA LEU A 128 -8.55 -0.58 -21.68
C LEU A 128 -8.87 -2.09 -21.75
N ASN A 129 -9.38 -2.59 -22.87
CA ASN A 129 -9.77 -4.01 -23.05
C ASN A 129 -8.69 -4.99 -22.57
N LYS A 130 -7.43 -4.75 -22.98
CA LYS A 130 -6.29 -5.60 -22.61
C LYS A 130 -6.03 -5.56 -21.10
N LYS A 131 -6.03 -4.38 -20.48
CA LYS A 131 -5.76 -4.21 -19.04
C LYS A 131 -6.86 -4.82 -18.17
N ILE A 132 -8.13 -4.64 -18.56
CA ILE A 132 -9.28 -5.26 -17.86
C ILE A 132 -9.25 -6.78 -17.98
N THR A 133 -8.90 -7.30 -19.16
CA THR A 133 -8.73 -8.76 -19.34
C THR A 133 -7.64 -9.31 -18.42
N LEU A 134 -6.47 -8.65 -18.36
CA LEU A 134 -5.39 -9.04 -17.45
C LEU A 134 -5.81 -8.96 -15.98
N LEU A 135 -6.51 -7.90 -15.58
CA LEU A 135 -7.05 -7.75 -14.23
C LEU A 135 -7.97 -8.93 -13.84
N LYS A 136 -8.86 -9.36 -14.75
CA LYS A 136 -9.71 -10.54 -14.55
C LYS A 136 -8.90 -11.82 -14.38
N TYR A 137 -7.83 -12.01 -15.16
CA TYR A 137 -6.92 -13.15 -14.99
C TYR A 137 -6.22 -13.14 -13.63
N PHE A 138 -5.67 -12.00 -13.20
CA PHE A 138 -5.07 -11.86 -11.87
C PHE A 138 -6.09 -12.16 -10.77
N ARG A 139 -7.31 -11.60 -10.86
CA ARG A 139 -8.40 -11.85 -9.91
C ARG A 139 -8.71 -13.34 -9.78
N ASN A 140 -8.96 -14.02 -10.91
CA ASN A 140 -9.32 -15.43 -10.91
C ASN A 140 -8.20 -16.29 -10.31
N TYR A 141 -6.97 -16.06 -10.76
CA TYR A 141 -5.80 -16.79 -10.25
C TYR A 141 -5.64 -16.62 -8.73
N MET A 142 -5.70 -15.39 -8.22
CA MET A 142 -5.59 -15.13 -6.78
C MET A 142 -6.73 -15.76 -5.99
N SER A 143 -7.95 -15.76 -6.54
CA SER A 143 -9.11 -16.40 -5.92
C SER A 143 -8.95 -17.92 -5.81
N GLU A 144 -8.45 -18.57 -6.86
CA GLU A 144 -8.36 -20.03 -6.96
C GLU A 144 -7.13 -20.62 -6.27
N HIS A 145 -6.00 -19.90 -6.25
CA HIS A 145 -4.70 -20.52 -5.89
C HIS A 145 -4.05 -19.97 -4.62
N LEU A 146 -4.48 -18.83 -4.09
CA LEU A 146 -3.77 -18.15 -3.00
C LEU A 146 -4.61 -18.05 -1.73
N LEU A 147 -3.93 -18.20 -0.59
CA LEU A 147 -4.51 -17.96 0.74
C LEU A 147 -4.58 -16.46 1.04
N LYS A 148 -5.66 -16.02 1.70
CA LYS A 148 -5.86 -14.62 2.09
C LYS A 148 -5.11 -14.32 3.39
N ALA A 149 -4.12 -13.42 3.36
CA ALA A 149 -3.45 -12.97 4.58
C ALA A 149 -4.38 -12.11 5.44
N GLY A 150 -4.39 -12.36 6.76
CA GLY A 150 -5.29 -11.67 7.70
C GLY A 150 -6.77 -12.05 7.55
N ALA A 151 -7.09 -13.25 7.05
CA ALA A 151 -8.47 -13.70 6.84
C ALA A 151 -9.31 -13.78 8.12
N ASN A 152 -8.67 -13.85 9.29
CA ASN A 152 -9.28 -13.85 10.62
C ASN A 152 -9.60 -12.45 11.16
N ILE A 153 -9.17 -11.39 10.47
CA ILE A 153 -9.48 -10.01 10.88
C ILE A 153 -10.81 -9.59 10.26
N THR A 154 -11.72 -9.15 11.12
CA THR A 154 -13.03 -8.64 10.71
C THR A 154 -12.90 -7.14 10.44
N PRO A 155 -13.35 -6.64 9.27
CA PRO A 155 -13.45 -5.20 9.02
C PRO A 155 -14.30 -4.51 10.09
N ARG A 156 -13.95 -3.28 10.46
CA ARG A 156 -14.75 -2.50 11.41
C ARG A 156 -15.87 -1.78 10.67
N GLU A 157 -16.96 -1.49 11.37
CA GLU A 157 -18.03 -0.65 10.82
C GLU A 157 -17.47 0.72 10.40
N GLY A 158 -17.80 1.17 9.19
CA GLY A 158 -17.34 2.43 8.63
C GLY A 158 -15.98 2.37 7.91
N ASP A 159 -15.26 1.25 7.98
CA ASP A 159 -14.05 1.04 7.16
C ASP A 159 -14.41 1.10 5.65
N GLU A 160 -15.65 0.76 5.27
CA GLU A 160 -16.12 0.88 3.88
C GLU A 160 -16.20 2.31 3.32
N LEU A 161 -16.19 3.33 4.20
CA LEU A 161 -16.19 4.73 3.81
C LEU A 161 -14.78 5.25 3.49
N ALA A 162 -13.74 4.51 3.89
CA ALA A 162 -12.37 4.89 3.63
C ALA A 162 -12.04 4.78 2.13
N ARG A 163 -11.32 5.77 1.60
CA ARG A 163 -10.87 5.76 0.20
C ARG A 163 -9.98 4.55 -0.07
N LEU A 164 -10.35 3.74 -1.05
CA LEU A 164 -9.61 2.56 -1.45
C LEU A 164 -8.21 2.94 -1.96
N PRO A 165 -7.11 2.43 -1.37
CA PRO A 165 -5.77 2.75 -1.83
C PRO A 165 -5.37 1.91 -3.04
N TYR A 166 -4.42 2.42 -3.82
CA TYR A 166 -3.74 1.68 -4.87
C TYR A 166 -2.27 1.47 -4.55
N LEU A 167 -1.64 0.50 -5.21
CA LEU A 167 -0.21 0.28 -5.12
C LEU A 167 0.56 1.39 -5.86
N CYS A 168 1.29 2.22 -5.11
CA CYS A 168 2.16 3.25 -5.67
C CYS A 168 3.39 2.64 -6.32
N THR A 169 4.09 1.77 -5.59
CA THR A 169 5.30 1.07 -6.04
C THR A 169 5.52 -0.19 -5.22
N TRP A 170 6.40 -1.05 -5.72
CA TRP A 170 6.83 -2.27 -5.05
C TRP A 170 8.23 -2.65 -5.50
N PHE A 171 8.92 -3.45 -4.69
CA PHE A 171 10.13 -4.13 -5.12
C PHE A 171 10.34 -5.40 -4.30
N ARG A 172 11.21 -6.28 -4.79
CA ARG A 172 11.67 -7.47 -4.07
C ARG A 172 13.11 -7.35 -3.63
N THR A 173 13.40 -8.03 -2.54
CA THR A 173 14.76 -8.39 -2.14
C THR A 173 14.89 -9.91 -2.20
N ARG A 174 16.01 -10.45 -1.72
CA ARG A 174 16.16 -11.90 -1.55
C ARG A 174 15.26 -12.46 -0.44
N SER A 175 14.84 -11.62 0.50
CA SER A 175 14.18 -12.07 1.74
C SER A 175 12.71 -11.68 1.82
N ALA A 176 12.28 -10.64 1.10
CA ALA A 176 10.93 -10.10 1.22
C ALA A 176 10.47 -9.38 -0.05
N ILE A 177 9.15 -9.21 -0.15
CA ILE A 177 8.51 -8.23 -1.04
C ILE A 177 8.07 -7.02 -0.22
N VAL A 178 8.28 -5.82 -0.77
CA VAL A 178 7.89 -4.53 -0.19
C VAL A 178 6.83 -3.91 -1.08
N LEU A 179 5.71 -3.51 -0.48
CA LEU A 179 4.51 -2.99 -1.15
C LEU A 179 4.16 -1.64 -0.52
N HIS A 180 4.09 -0.59 -1.32
CA HIS A 180 3.78 0.76 -0.83
C HIS A 180 2.45 1.24 -1.42
N LEU A 181 1.46 1.47 -0.57
CA LEU A 181 0.11 1.90 -0.93
C LEU A 181 -0.03 3.43 -0.91
N SER A 182 -1.00 3.95 -1.67
CA SER A 182 -1.25 5.39 -1.82
C SER A 182 -1.76 6.09 -0.55
N ASN A 183 -2.23 5.33 0.45
CA ASN A 183 -2.55 5.87 1.77
C ASN A 183 -1.31 5.97 2.71
N GLY A 184 -0.10 5.78 2.18
CA GLY A 184 1.15 5.81 2.93
C GLY A 184 1.53 4.48 3.61
N THR A 185 0.66 3.47 3.55
CA THR A 185 0.95 2.16 4.16
C THR A 185 2.11 1.46 3.46
N VAL A 186 3.07 0.96 4.22
CA VAL A 186 4.15 0.09 3.71
C VAL A 186 3.99 -1.30 4.30
N GLN A 187 3.81 -2.29 3.43
CA GLN A 187 3.71 -3.69 3.81
C GLN A 187 4.94 -4.48 3.33
N ILE A 188 5.48 -5.31 4.21
CA ILE A 188 6.64 -6.17 3.96
C ILE A 188 6.23 -7.60 4.27
N ASN A 189 6.30 -8.47 3.27
CA ASN A 189 6.03 -9.90 3.45
C ASN A 189 7.35 -10.68 3.32
N PHE A 190 7.76 -11.36 4.37
CA PHE A 190 8.99 -12.16 4.41
C PHE A 190 8.73 -13.55 3.82
N PHE A 191 9.62 -14.01 2.92
CA PHE A 191 9.38 -15.22 2.14
C PHE A 191 9.62 -16.50 2.93
N GLN A 192 10.64 -16.52 3.78
CA GLN A 192 11.13 -17.75 4.43
C GLN A 192 10.20 -18.24 5.55
N ASP A 193 9.69 -17.32 6.37
CA ASP A 193 8.92 -17.61 7.58
C ASP A 193 7.45 -17.17 7.47
N HIS A 194 7.06 -16.58 6.33
CA HIS A 194 5.73 -16.05 6.06
C HIS A 194 5.26 -14.94 7.01
N THR A 195 6.15 -14.39 7.83
CA THR A 195 5.82 -13.24 8.69
C THR A 195 5.61 -11.98 7.86
N LYS A 196 4.83 -11.03 8.40
CA LYS A 196 4.50 -9.78 7.70
C LYS A 196 4.52 -8.60 8.64
N VAL A 197 4.94 -7.46 8.12
CA VAL A 197 4.89 -6.16 8.80
C VAL A 197 4.06 -5.22 7.94
N ILE A 198 3.04 -4.58 8.53
CA ILE A 198 2.22 -3.55 7.87
C ILE A 198 2.36 -2.27 8.69
N LEU A 199 2.98 -1.25 8.10
CA LEU A 199 3.30 0.02 8.76
C LEU A 199 2.34 1.09 8.28
N CYS A 200 1.70 1.78 9.22
CA CYS A 200 0.84 2.92 8.94
C CYS A 200 1.47 4.18 9.57
N PRO A 201 1.95 5.15 8.75
CA PRO A 201 2.62 6.33 9.27
C PRO A 201 1.65 7.28 9.99
N LEU A 202 0.41 7.36 9.51
CA LEU A 202 -0.64 8.20 10.08
C LEU A 202 -1.00 7.80 11.51
N MET A 203 -1.04 6.49 11.78
CA MET A 203 -1.33 5.94 13.11
C MET A 203 -0.05 5.73 13.95
N ALA A 204 1.13 5.99 13.39
CA ALA A 204 2.43 5.65 13.97
C ALA A 204 2.44 4.22 14.54
N ALA A 205 1.91 3.26 13.76
CA ALA A 205 1.62 1.91 14.21
C ALA A 205 2.18 0.85 13.26
N VAL A 206 2.46 -0.32 13.83
CA VAL A 206 2.88 -1.52 13.12
C VAL A 206 1.96 -2.67 13.43
N THR A 207 1.46 -3.33 12.39
CA THR A 207 0.84 -4.64 12.53
C THR A 207 1.86 -5.71 12.19
N TYR A 208 1.98 -6.70 13.07
CA TYR A 208 2.80 -7.88 12.88
C TYR A 208 1.91 -9.11 12.71
N ILE A 209 2.13 -9.84 11.61
CA ILE A 209 1.55 -11.17 11.39
C ILE A 209 2.69 -12.17 11.57
N ASP A 210 2.62 -12.99 12.61
CA ASP A 210 3.67 -13.95 12.93
C ASP A 210 3.54 -15.26 12.13
N GLU A 211 4.43 -16.22 12.41
CA GLU A 211 4.46 -17.54 11.75
C GLU A 211 3.19 -18.37 12.03
N LYS A 212 2.54 -18.12 13.18
CA LYS A 212 1.27 -18.76 13.57
C LYS A 212 0.07 -18.05 12.96
N ARG A 213 0.29 -16.96 12.22
CA ARG A 213 -0.73 -16.09 11.62
C ARG A 213 -1.52 -15.30 12.67
N ASP A 214 -0.98 -15.15 13.88
CA ASP A 214 -1.54 -14.20 14.84
C ASP A 214 -1.32 -12.79 14.30
N PHE A 215 -2.37 -11.99 14.33
CA PHE A 215 -2.38 -10.63 13.82
C PHE A 215 -2.51 -9.69 15.01
N ARG A 216 -1.45 -8.92 15.29
CA ARG A 216 -1.41 -7.96 16.40
C ARG A 216 -0.92 -6.61 15.91
N THR A 217 -1.57 -5.55 16.36
CA THR A 217 -1.24 -4.17 15.99
C THR A 217 -0.70 -3.44 17.21
N TYR A 218 0.41 -2.75 17.04
CA TYR A 218 1.13 -2.05 18.10
C TYR A 218 1.38 -0.60 17.73
N LYS A 219 1.27 0.30 18.70
CA LYS A 219 1.79 1.67 18.54
C LYS A 219 3.31 1.67 18.68
N LEU A 220 4.00 2.36 17.78
CA LEU A 220 5.46 2.45 17.80
C LEU A 220 5.97 3.13 19.07
N SER A 221 5.26 4.17 19.55
CA SER A 221 5.57 4.84 20.82
C SER A 221 5.42 3.92 22.04
N LEU A 222 4.45 2.99 22.03
CA LEU A 222 4.31 2.04 23.12
C LEU A 222 5.34 0.91 23.04
N ILE A 223 5.79 0.52 21.84
CA ILE A 223 6.98 -0.33 21.70
C ILE A 223 8.21 0.41 22.26
N GLU A 224 8.33 1.71 22.01
CA GLU A 224 9.37 2.55 22.60
C GLU A 224 9.29 2.62 24.12
N GLU A 225 8.13 2.44 24.75
CA GLU A 225 7.95 2.47 26.21
C GLU A 225 8.07 1.10 26.88
N HIS A 226 7.49 0.06 26.27
CA HIS A 226 7.35 -1.27 26.87
C HIS A 226 8.27 -2.34 26.26
N GLY A 227 8.92 -2.04 25.13
CA GLY A 227 9.80 -2.98 24.43
C GLY A 227 9.03 -3.99 23.58
N CYS A 228 9.76 -4.87 22.89
CA CYS A 228 9.18 -5.94 22.10
C CYS A 228 10.13 -7.14 21.94
N GLY A 229 9.62 -8.24 21.40
CA GLY A 229 10.40 -9.43 21.09
C GLY A 229 11.49 -9.17 20.04
N LYS A 230 12.56 -9.97 20.10
CA LYS A 230 13.71 -9.87 19.18
C LYS A 230 13.32 -9.98 17.70
N GLU A 231 12.33 -10.80 17.41
CA GLU A 231 11.80 -11.02 16.07
C GLU A 231 11.16 -9.76 15.48
N LEU A 232 10.25 -9.12 16.22
CA LEU A 232 9.62 -7.87 15.79
C LEU A 232 10.67 -6.76 15.68
N ALA A 233 11.56 -6.62 16.65
CA ALA A 233 12.65 -5.65 16.59
C ALA A 233 13.57 -5.84 15.36
N SER A 234 13.88 -7.09 15.00
CA SER A 234 14.65 -7.39 13.78
C SER A 234 13.92 -6.95 12.51
N ARG A 235 12.61 -7.19 12.45
CA ARG A 235 11.77 -6.82 11.31
C ARG A 235 11.56 -5.31 11.21
N LEU A 236 11.49 -4.59 12.32
CA LEU A 236 11.46 -3.12 12.35
C LEU A 236 12.78 -2.50 11.87
N ARG A 237 13.93 -3.09 12.19
CA ARG A 237 15.22 -2.66 11.63
C ARG A 237 15.27 -2.88 10.12
N TYR A 238 14.83 -4.06 9.67
CA TYR A 238 14.73 -4.35 8.24
C TYR A 238 13.78 -3.38 7.53
N ALA A 239 12.63 -3.10 8.13
CA ALA A 239 11.64 -2.19 7.59
C ALA A 239 12.19 -0.77 7.42
N ARG A 240 12.96 -0.26 8.38
CA ARG A 240 13.64 1.04 8.26
C ARG A 240 14.48 1.11 6.99
N THR A 241 15.31 0.09 6.73
CA THR A 241 16.13 0.02 5.52
C THR A 241 15.28 -0.04 4.25
N MET A 242 14.15 -0.73 4.27
CA MET A 242 13.25 -0.79 3.11
C MET A 242 12.56 0.55 2.84
N VAL A 243 12.16 1.28 3.88
CA VAL A 243 11.57 2.63 3.77
C VAL A 243 12.60 3.64 3.26
N GLU A 244 13.84 3.59 3.74
CA GLU A 244 14.94 4.41 3.22
C GLU A 244 15.21 4.13 1.73
N LYS A 245 15.09 2.86 1.31
CA LYS A 245 15.19 2.50 -0.12
C LYS A 245 14.01 3.04 -0.94
N LEU A 246 12.79 3.04 -0.41
CA LEU A 246 11.62 3.64 -1.07
C LEU A 246 11.83 5.15 -1.32
N LEU A 247 12.32 5.87 -0.31
CA LEU A 247 12.62 7.30 -0.41
C LEU A 247 13.72 7.60 -1.44
N SER A 248 14.84 6.88 -1.39
CA SER A 248 15.98 7.11 -2.29
C SER A 248 15.69 6.76 -3.75
N SER A 249 14.84 5.76 -4.01
CA SER A 249 14.46 5.35 -5.36
C SER A 249 13.63 6.42 -6.09
N LYS A 250 12.87 7.24 -5.36
CA LYS A 250 12.11 8.36 -5.94
C LYS A 250 12.99 9.56 -6.26
N SER A 251 13.96 9.89 -5.39
CA SER A 251 14.92 10.98 -5.61
C SER A 251 15.79 10.79 -6.85
N GLY A 252 16.09 9.54 -7.23
CA GLY A 252 16.82 9.22 -8.46
C GLY A 252 16.05 9.48 -9.75
N SER A 253 14.72 9.32 -9.73
CA SER A 253 13.89 9.53 -10.92
C SER A 253 13.66 11.02 -11.23
N ALA A 254 13.81 11.90 -10.25
CA ALA A 254 13.73 13.35 -10.43
C ALA A 254 15.01 13.94 -11.06
N ARG A 255 16.19 13.38 -10.78
CA ARG A 255 17.47 13.86 -11.33
C ARG A 255 17.69 13.56 -12.81
N VAL A 256 16.98 12.59 -13.38
CA VAL A 256 17.07 12.27 -14.82
C VAL A 256 16.18 13.20 -15.68
N LYS A 257 15.26 13.96 -15.06
CA LYS A 257 14.37 14.89 -15.77
C LYS A 257 14.92 16.32 -15.91
N SER A 258 16.16 16.59 -15.49
CA SER A 258 16.78 17.92 -15.58
C SER A 258 18.06 17.93 -16.42
N SER A 259 18.09 17.24 -17.55
CA SER A 259 19.19 17.33 -18.53
C SER A 259 18.65 17.35 -19.95
#